data_AF-A0A2G5VGF6-F1
#
_entry.id   AF-A0A2G5VGF6-F1
#
_cell.length_a   1.000
_cell.length_b   1.000
_cell.length_c   1.000
_cell.angle_alpha   90.00
_cell.angle_beta   90.00
_cell.angle_gamma   90.00
#
_symmetry.space_group_name_H-M   'P 1'
#
loop_
_entity.id
_entity.type
_entity.pdbx_description
1 polymer ?
#
loop_
_entity_poly.entity_id
_entity_poly.type
_entity_poly.pdbx_seq_one_letter_code
_entity_poly.pdbx_strand_id
1 'polypeptide(L)'
;MSKPLLLKELRETVFEYMEPSFRFHLSLHLPSLRSVEKGIYLQINKLDLTDTEIICDNTAYRLHIDLKFKKEKPPLIISGPISLDVDEFGFKTSTKDIMMNGDVCMGPPGPGRARFASLNDSTRNMKASELGRETLGLTEAMKKKESPGFESTLNLTITSKNGEMRIYTSSKIKKIYEGMKILIGVIFGNRTVIWNVGSMAIWAANLRWIVSGVKPLTRNIEIRGDNYVNLDGLRSICHETSFPLMTLGFGMDQRILDHEIVVNAEHLIFYSAFEMFNIDFMNQLTKLPNLKVKMFRIPKDFLADLMDLWLKNGRPIGTSWSFEVEGLVGEEPFGYIDILKRNADVIESDRRSIKLSMGPSSILSVSYGDPRLRGIPIFQLESWTVRMEVLQR
;
A
#
# COMPACT_ATOMS: atom_id res chain seq x y z
N MET A 1 42.90 5.57 -22.03
CA MET A 1 42.30 5.93 -20.72
C MET A 1 42.45 4.77 -19.77
N SER A 2 42.77 5.03 -18.50
CA SER A 2 42.78 3.98 -17.48
C SER A 2 41.35 3.58 -17.13
N LYS A 3 41.11 2.29 -16.85
CA LYS A 3 39.79 1.74 -16.47
C LYS A 3 39.10 2.54 -15.34
N PRO A 4 39.79 3.03 -14.29
CA PRO A 4 39.15 3.85 -13.26
C PRO A 4 38.64 5.21 -13.76
N LEU A 5 39.35 5.85 -14.69
CA LEU A 5 38.97 7.15 -15.25
C LEU A 5 37.70 7.03 -16.10
N LEU A 6 37.63 5.98 -16.94
CA LEU A 6 36.44 5.66 -17.76
C LEU A 6 35.19 5.39 -16.91
N LEU A 7 35.34 4.64 -15.80
CA LEU A 7 34.23 4.35 -14.91
C LEU A 7 33.73 5.60 -14.16
N LYS A 8 34.64 6.52 -13.81
CA LYS A 8 34.28 7.82 -13.23
C LYS A 8 33.54 8.70 -14.24
N GLU A 9 34.04 8.81 -15.47
CA GLU A 9 33.37 9.60 -16.51
C GLU A 9 31.98 9.04 -16.85
N LEU A 10 31.84 7.71 -17.02
CA LEU A 10 30.54 7.06 -17.24
C LEU A 10 29.53 7.35 -16.12
N ARG A 11 30.03 7.39 -14.88
CA ARG A 11 29.24 7.70 -13.69
C ARG A 11 28.65 9.11 -13.78
N GLU A 12 29.53 10.09 -14.02
CA GLU A 12 29.24 11.53 -13.93
C GLU A 12 28.55 12.08 -15.18
N THR A 13 28.70 11.45 -16.34
CA THR A 13 28.20 12.00 -17.61
C THR A 13 26.97 11.28 -18.17
N VAL A 14 26.81 9.98 -17.88
CA VAL A 14 25.79 9.16 -18.53
C VAL A 14 24.80 8.64 -17.51
N PHE A 15 25.29 7.91 -16.51
CA PHE A 15 24.42 7.20 -15.59
C PHE A 15 23.56 8.16 -14.76
N GLU A 16 24.06 9.31 -14.32
CA GLU A 16 23.30 10.28 -13.54
C GLU A 16 22.04 10.80 -14.24
N TYR A 17 22.05 10.87 -15.57
CA TYR A 17 20.94 11.40 -16.38
C TYR A 17 20.05 10.31 -16.99
N MET A 18 20.41 9.03 -16.84
CA MET A 18 19.62 7.91 -17.35
C MET A 18 18.37 7.66 -16.53
N GLU A 19 17.31 7.18 -17.15
CA GLU A 19 16.09 6.75 -16.45
C GLU A 19 16.39 5.53 -15.55
N PRO A 20 15.87 5.48 -14.30
CA PRO A 20 16.20 4.42 -13.34
C PRO A 20 16.07 3.00 -13.87
N SER A 21 14.96 2.68 -14.56
CA SER A 21 14.71 1.32 -15.02
C SER A 21 15.71 0.87 -16.08
N PHE A 22 16.18 1.81 -16.92
CA PHE A 22 17.27 1.56 -17.87
C PHE A 22 18.60 1.28 -17.16
N ARG A 23 18.94 2.04 -16.10
CA ARG A 23 20.15 1.77 -15.29
C ARG A 23 20.10 0.37 -14.68
N PHE A 24 18.94 -0.02 -14.13
CA PHE A 24 18.76 -1.35 -13.53
C PHE A 24 18.94 -2.44 -14.59
N HIS A 25 18.35 -2.26 -15.77
CA HIS A 25 18.51 -3.18 -16.89
C HIS A 25 19.98 -3.34 -17.32
N LEU A 26 20.73 -2.23 -17.46
CA LEU A 26 22.16 -2.28 -17.77
C LEU A 26 22.96 -3.01 -16.69
N SER A 27 22.74 -2.67 -15.41
CA SER A 27 23.46 -3.28 -14.28
C SER A 27 23.18 -4.79 -14.15
N LEU A 28 21.99 -5.23 -14.58
CA LEU A 28 21.59 -6.63 -14.59
C LEU A 28 22.37 -7.42 -15.64
N HIS A 29 22.50 -6.88 -16.87
CA HIS A 29 23.14 -7.55 -18.00
C HIS A 29 24.66 -7.31 -18.09
N LEU A 30 25.18 -6.26 -17.43
CA LEU A 30 26.59 -5.89 -17.43
C LEU A 30 27.11 -5.78 -15.97
N PRO A 31 27.53 -6.89 -15.35
CA PRO A 31 27.96 -6.91 -13.95
C PRO A 31 29.11 -5.95 -13.62
N SER A 32 29.97 -5.63 -14.60
CA SER A 32 31.06 -4.67 -14.46
C SER A 32 30.60 -3.24 -14.18
N LEU A 33 29.34 -2.90 -14.48
CA LEU A 33 28.77 -1.57 -14.26
C LEU A 33 28.02 -1.45 -12.93
N ARG A 34 27.83 -2.56 -12.18
CA ARG A 34 27.05 -2.54 -10.93
C ARG A 34 27.61 -1.60 -9.88
N SER A 35 28.93 -1.60 -9.67
CA SER A 35 29.54 -0.69 -8.68
C SER A 35 29.36 0.78 -9.06
N VAL A 36 29.37 1.09 -10.36
CA VAL A 36 29.13 2.44 -10.86
C VAL A 36 27.67 2.83 -10.66
N GLU A 37 26.72 1.99 -11.06
CA GLU A 37 25.28 2.23 -10.88
C GLU A 37 24.84 2.31 -9.42
N LYS A 38 25.44 1.51 -8.54
CA LYS A 38 25.14 1.56 -7.10
C LYS A 38 25.82 2.72 -6.37
N GLY A 39 26.84 3.31 -7.01
CA GLY A 39 27.61 4.43 -6.47
C GLY A 39 27.07 5.80 -6.79
N ILE A 40 26.02 5.91 -7.62
CA ILE A 40 25.41 7.19 -8.01
C ILE A 40 24.14 7.47 -7.21
N TYR A 41 23.80 8.74 -7.18
CA TYR A 41 22.49 9.18 -6.74
C TYR A 41 21.39 8.58 -7.64
N LEU A 42 20.30 8.14 -7.00
CA LEU A 42 19.10 7.68 -7.65
C LEU A 42 17.91 8.48 -7.13
N GLN A 43 17.09 8.96 -8.07
CA GLN A 43 15.77 9.53 -7.81
C GLN A 43 14.71 8.57 -8.37
N ILE A 44 13.73 8.21 -7.54
CA ILE A 44 12.48 7.56 -7.95
C ILE A 44 11.34 8.46 -7.52
N ASN A 45 10.38 8.73 -8.39
CA ASN A 45 9.20 9.53 -8.03
C ASN A 45 8.17 8.68 -7.27
N LYS A 46 7.93 7.45 -7.74
CA LYS A 46 6.96 6.53 -7.14
C LYS A 46 7.55 5.12 -7.00
N LEU A 47 7.48 4.55 -5.80
CA LEU A 47 7.90 3.19 -5.52
C LEU A 47 6.78 2.42 -4.84
N ASP A 48 6.20 1.43 -5.53
CA ASP A 48 5.22 0.52 -4.93
C ASP A 48 5.87 -0.85 -4.72
N LEU A 49 5.73 -1.40 -3.51
CA LEU A 49 6.32 -2.66 -3.08
C LEU A 49 5.22 -3.60 -2.62
N THR A 50 5.02 -4.70 -3.34
CA THR A 50 4.01 -5.73 -2.98
C THR A 50 4.69 -7.07 -2.73
N ASP A 51 3.92 -8.09 -2.34
CA ASP A 51 4.44 -9.46 -2.16
C ASP A 51 4.96 -10.09 -3.47
N THR A 52 4.60 -9.57 -4.64
CA THR A 52 4.93 -10.17 -5.96
C THR A 52 5.45 -9.19 -7.01
N GLU A 53 5.41 -7.89 -6.72
CA GLU A 53 5.70 -6.84 -7.69
C GLU A 53 6.45 -5.68 -7.05
N ILE A 54 7.39 -5.12 -7.82
CA ILE A 54 8.03 -3.83 -7.54
C ILE A 54 7.65 -2.89 -8.69
N ILE A 55 7.05 -1.75 -8.39
CA ILE A 55 6.79 -0.70 -9.39
C ILE A 55 7.72 0.47 -9.10
N CYS A 56 8.62 0.75 -10.04
CA CYS A 56 9.50 1.92 -10.00
C CYS A 56 9.05 2.89 -11.10
N ASP A 57 8.52 4.04 -10.70
CA ASP A 57 7.96 5.04 -11.60
C ASP A 57 6.92 4.44 -12.56
N ASN A 58 7.30 4.21 -13.81
CA ASN A 58 6.42 3.67 -14.85
C ASN A 58 6.83 2.24 -15.30
N THR A 59 7.73 1.59 -14.55
CA THR A 59 8.21 0.24 -14.86
C THR A 59 7.81 -0.72 -13.75
N ALA A 60 7.08 -1.76 -14.12
CA ALA A 60 6.63 -2.81 -13.21
C ALA A 60 7.49 -4.07 -13.38
N TYR A 61 8.00 -4.60 -12.27
CA TYR A 61 8.77 -5.83 -12.18
C TYR A 61 7.95 -6.86 -11.40
N ARG A 62 7.32 -7.81 -12.10
CA ARG A 62 6.35 -8.76 -11.54
C ARG A 62 6.85 -10.19 -11.60
N LEU A 63 6.83 -10.87 -10.46
CA LEU A 63 7.10 -12.30 -10.36
C LEU A 63 5.80 -13.11 -10.34
N HIS A 64 5.77 -14.19 -11.11
CA HIS A 64 4.67 -15.14 -11.13
C HIS A 64 5.18 -16.55 -11.45
N ILE A 65 4.40 -17.57 -11.05
CA ILE A 65 4.71 -18.97 -11.34
C ILE A 65 3.79 -19.45 -12.46
N ASP A 66 4.37 -20.03 -13.51
CA ASP A 66 3.64 -20.80 -14.50
C ASP A 66 3.67 -22.29 -14.13
N LEU A 67 2.49 -22.92 -14.13
CA LEU A 67 2.33 -24.35 -13.92
C LEU A 67 1.98 -25.07 -15.20
N LYS A 68 2.79 -26.07 -15.55
CA LYS A 68 2.58 -26.97 -16.68
C LYS A 68 2.36 -28.39 -16.16
N PHE A 69 1.15 -28.91 -16.28
CA PHE A 69 0.82 -30.28 -15.91
C PHE A 69 1.08 -31.23 -17.07
N LYS A 70 1.57 -32.44 -16.79
CA LYS A 70 1.80 -33.48 -17.80
C LYS A 70 0.51 -34.17 -18.30
N LYS A 71 -0.66 -33.86 -17.73
CA LYS A 71 -1.96 -34.45 -18.10
C LYS A 71 -2.62 -33.67 -19.24
N GLU A 72 -3.29 -34.38 -20.17
CA GLU A 72 -3.98 -33.82 -21.35
C GLU A 72 -5.08 -32.81 -21.02
N LYS A 73 -5.69 -32.92 -19.83
CA LYS A 73 -6.59 -31.90 -19.26
C LYS A 73 -6.06 -31.51 -17.88
N PRO A 74 -5.31 -30.39 -17.75
CA PRO A 74 -4.96 -29.86 -16.43
C PRO A 74 -6.25 -29.54 -15.66
N PRO A 75 -6.28 -29.68 -14.33
CA PRO A 75 -7.42 -29.19 -13.54
C PRO A 75 -7.65 -27.73 -13.90
N LEU A 76 -8.89 -27.36 -14.26
CA LEU A 76 -9.26 -26.05 -14.82
C LEU A 76 -8.85 -24.84 -13.96
N ILE A 77 -8.41 -25.08 -12.72
CA ILE A 77 -8.09 -24.08 -11.69
C ILE A 77 -6.61 -23.68 -11.70
N ILE A 78 -5.72 -24.43 -12.36
CA ILE A 78 -4.27 -24.34 -12.09
C ILE A 78 -3.42 -24.08 -13.35
N SER A 79 -4.02 -23.92 -14.54
CA SER A 79 -3.26 -23.48 -15.72
C SER A 79 -3.23 -21.95 -15.83
N GLY A 80 -2.03 -21.37 -15.80
CA GLY A 80 -1.80 -19.94 -15.97
C GLY A 80 -0.88 -19.32 -14.93
N PRO A 81 -0.58 -18.01 -15.05
CA PRO A 81 0.30 -17.29 -14.16
C PRO A 81 -0.34 -17.15 -12.77
N ILE A 82 0.33 -17.66 -11.74
CA ILE A 82 -0.08 -17.58 -10.34
C ILE A 82 0.81 -16.57 -9.62
N SER A 83 0.18 -15.60 -8.94
CA SER A 83 0.85 -14.58 -8.12
C SER A 83 1.02 -15.01 -6.66
N LEU A 84 1.17 -16.31 -6.41
CA LEU A 84 1.35 -16.91 -5.09
C LEU A 84 2.26 -18.11 -5.22
N ASP A 85 3.02 -18.37 -4.16
CA ASP A 85 3.80 -19.60 -4.06
C ASP A 85 2.90 -20.82 -4.07
N VAL A 86 3.43 -21.93 -4.58
CA VAL A 86 2.73 -23.21 -4.60
C VAL A 86 3.48 -24.29 -3.82
N ASP A 87 2.77 -25.24 -3.24
CA ASP A 87 3.33 -26.41 -2.56
C ASP A 87 3.83 -27.47 -3.56
N GLU A 88 4.25 -28.63 -3.04
CA GLU A 88 4.74 -29.76 -3.86
C GLU A 88 3.67 -30.43 -4.73
N PHE A 89 2.40 -30.05 -4.55
CA PHE A 89 1.24 -30.54 -5.31
C PHE A 89 0.66 -29.49 -6.27
N GLY A 90 1.18 -28.25 -6.23
CA GLY A 90 0.74 -27.15 -7.10
C GLY A 90 -0.37 -26.28 -6.48
N PHE A 91 -0.68 -26.45 -5.19
CA PHE A 91 -1.66 -25.62 -4.49
C PHE A 91 -1.02 -24.37 -3.91
N LYS A 92 -1.77 -23.26 -3.92
CA LYS A 92 -1.35 -22.00 -3.29
C LYS A 92 -0.94 -22.25 -1.84
N THR A 93 0.22 -21.73 -1.46
CA THR A 93 0.73 -21.78 -0.08
C THR A 93 1.00 -20.39 0.46
N SER A 94 0.74 -20.19 1.75
CA SER A 94 1.02 -18.93 2.43
C SER A 94 2.50 -18.88 2.82
N THR A 95 3.18 -17.80 2.46
CA THR A 95 4.60 -17.56 2.83
C THR A 95 4.77 -16.45 3.86
N LYS A 96 3.67 -16.04 4.50
CA LYS A 96 3.65 -15.00 5.54
C LYS A 96 4.45 -15.39 6.79
N ASP A 97 4.59 -16.68 7.07
CA ASP A 97 5.38 -17.17 8.22
C ASP A 97 6.87 -17.34 7.93
N ILE A 98 7.27 -17.20 6.67
CA ILE A 98 8.66 -17.31 6.24
C ILE A 98 9.28 -15.93 6.26
N MET A 99 10.31 -15.74 7.09
CA MET A 99 11.13 -14.52 7.14
C MET A 99 12.56 -14.85 6.71
N MET A 100 13.09 -14.07 5.77
CA MET A 100 14.50 -14.13 5.36
C MET A 100 15.28 -13.02 6.07
N ASN A 101 16.62 -13.15 6.13
CA ASN A 101 17.47 -12.13 6.75
C ASN A 101 17.21 -10.75 6.12
N GLY A 102 16.92 -9.73 6.94
CA GLY A 102 16.60 -8.36 6.52
C GLY A 102 15.16 -8.13 6.07
N ASP A 103 14.30 -9.14 6.02
CA ASP A 103 12.88 -8.93 5.76
C ASP A 103 12.22 -8.12 6.89
N VAL A 104 11.21 -7.35 6.55
CA VAL A 104 10.44 -6.55 7.50
C VAL A 104 9.00 -7.05 7.52
N CYS A 105 8.54 -7.49 8.68
CA CYS A 105 7.15 -7.93 8.86
C CYS A 105 6.23 -6.71 8.91
N MET A 106 5.39 -6.54 7.90
CA MET A 106 4.43 -5.43 7.80
C MET A 106 2.99 -5.87 8.08
N GLY A 107 2.72 -7.18 8.11
CA GLY A 107 1.44 -7.79 8.49
C GLY A 107 1.39 -8.26 9.95
N PRO A 108 0.20 -8.68 10.45
CA PRO A 108 -0.01 -8.99 11.86
C PRO A 108 0.86 -10.17 12.34
N PRO A 109 1.31 -10.17 13.60
CA PRO A 109 2.07 -11.27 14.18
C PRO A 109 1.18 -12.50 14.49
N GLY A 110 1.73 -13.71 14.33
CA GLY A 110 1.14 -14.95 14.86
C GLY A 110 0.01 -15.62 14.05
N PRO A 111 -0.70 -16.62 14.62
CA PRO A 111 -1.67 -17.48 13.92
C PRO A 111 -2.94 -16.77 13.42
N GLY A 112 -3.14 -15.49 13.76
CA GLY A 112 -4.13 -14.61 13.13
C GLY A 112 -3.88 -14.38 11.63
N ARG A 113 -2.67 -14.70 11.13
CA ARG A 113 -2.26 -14.60 9.73
C ARG A 113 -3.12 -15.42 8.75
N ALA A 114 -3.71 -16.53 9.19
CA ALA A 114 -4.49 -17.44 8.35
C ALA A 114 -5.92 -16.94 8.05
N ARG A 115 -6.55 -16.18 8.95
CA ARG A 115 -7.94 -15.71 8.78
C ARG A 115 -8.09 -14.62 7.71
N PHE A 116 -7.06 -13.81 7.48
CA PHE A 116 -7.09 -12.73 6.49
C PHE A 116 -6.75 -13.18 5.06
N ALA A 117 -6.25 -14.41 4.88
CA ALA A 117 -5.98 -14.96 3.55
C ALA A 117 -7.27 -15.33 2.80
N SER A 118 -8.38 -15.60 3.50
CA SER A 118 -9.63 -16.05 2.89
C SER A 118 -10.50 -14.93 2.30
N LEU A 119 -10.34 -13.69 2.76
CA LEU A 119 -11.17 -12.56 2.33
C LEU A 119 -10.82 -12.09 0.91
N ASN A 120 -9.52 -12.12 0.55
CA ASN A 120 -9.06 -11.68 -0.78
C ASN A 120 -9.33 -12.69 -1.91
N ASP A 121 -9.63 -13.96 -1.59
CA ASP A 121 -9.90 -15.02 -2.58
C ASP A 121 -11.39 -15.09 -2.97
N SER A 122 -12.27 -14.33 -2.31
CA SER A 122 -13.72 -14.40 -2.48
C SER A 122 -14.28 -13.77 -3.77
N THR A 123 -13.44 -13.10 -4.58
CA THR A 123 -13.86 -12.45 -5.84
C THR A 123 -13.81 -13.32 -7.10
N ARG A 124 -13.67 -14.65 -7.01
CA ARG A 124 -13.74 -15.54 -8.20
C ARG A 124 -14.65 -16.74 -7.98
N ASN A 125 -15.96 -16.53 -8.08
CA ASN A 125 -16.93 -17.61 -8.20
C ASN A 125 -17.74 -17.48 -9.50
N MET A 126 -17.50 -18.39 -10.44
CA MET A 126 -18.50 -18.96 -11.37
C MET A 126 -17.89 -20.18 -12.07
N LYS A 127 -18.20 -21.39 -11.55
CA LYS A 127 -18.30 -22.73 -12.21
C LYS A 127 -18.05 -23.86 -11.19
N ALA A 128 -19.07 -24.20 -10.38
CA ALA A 128 -18.93 -25.08 -9.22
C ALA A 128 -19.34 -26.56 -9.42
N SER A 129 -19.87 -26.97 -10.58
CA SER A 129 -20.43 -28.32 -10.74
C SER A 129 -19.47 -29.37 -11.35
N GLU A 130 -18.61 -29.00 -12.31
CA GLU A 130 -17.53 -29.89 -12.80
C GLU A 130 -16.32 -29.91 -11.83
N LEU A 131 -16.20 -28.85 -11.03
CA LEU A 131 -15.20 -28.59 -9.99
C LEU A 131 -15.12 -29.67 -8.89
N GLY A 132 -16.26 -30.29 -8.55
CA GLY A 132 -16.35 -31.26 -7.46
C GLY A 132 -15.61 -32.58 -7.75
N ARG A 133 -15.55 -33.02 -9.02
CA ARG A 133 -14.93 -34.30 -9.39
C ARG A 133 -13.40 -34.22 -9.52
N GLU A 134 -12.86 -33.10 -9.98
CA GLU A 134 -11.41 -32.89 -10.13
C GLU A 134 -10.71 -32.63 -8.79
N THR A 135 -11.39 -31.91 -7.88
CA THR A 135 -10.91 -31.69 -6.50
C THR A 135 -10.79 -33.01 -5.73
N LEU A 136 -11.70 -33.96 -5.99
CA LEU A 136 -11.67 -35.32 -5.42
C LEU A 136 -10.43 -36.12 -5.89
N GLY A 137 -10.09 -36.07 -7.18
CA GLY A 137 -8.90 -36.77 -7.71
C GLY A 137 -7.57 -36.23 -7.15
N LEU A 138 -7.48 -34.92 -6.91
CA LEU A 138 -6.31 -34.30 -6.27
C LEU A 138 -6.24 -34.62 -4.76
N THR A 139 -7.37 -34.64 -4.05
CA THR A 139 -7.40 -35.04 -2.64
C THR A 139 -7.06 -36.52 -2.45
N GLU A 140 -7.37 -37.39 -3.42
CA GLU A 140 -6.90 -38.77 -3.42
C GLU A 140 -5.40 -38.89 -3.68
N ALA A 141 -4.82 -38.09 -4.59
CA ALA A 141 -3.37 -38.05 -4.81
C ALA A 141 -2.61 -37.55 -3.57
N MET A 142 -3.17 -36.58 -2.83
CA MET A 142 -2.64 -36.14 -1.53
C MET A 142 -2.65 -37.26 -0.49
N LYS A 143 -3.74 -38.04 -0.41
CA LYS A 143 -3.81 -39.22 0.47
C LYS A 143 -2.76 -40.29 0.10
N LYS A 144 -2.41 -40.39 -1.18
CA LYS A 144 -1.42 -41.34 -1.71
C LYS A 144 0.01 -40.78 -1.78
N LYS A 145 0.23 -39.49 -1.46
CA LYS A 145 1.51 -38.75 -1.64
C LYS A 145 2.09 -38.86 -3.05
N GLU A 146 1.24 -39.02 -4.07
CA GLU A 146 1.69 -39.09 -5.45
C GLU A 146 1.81 -37.66 -6.02
N SER A 147 3.00 -37.27 -6.48
CA SER A 147 3.20 -35.98 -7.13
C SER A 147 2.41 -35.95 -8.44
N PRO A 148 1.53 -34.96 -8.68
CA PRO A 148 0.69 -34.92 -9.88
C PRO A 148 1.47 -34.68 -11.20
N GLY A 149 2.81 -34.71 -11.18
CA GLY A 149 3.65 -34.61 -12.37
C GLY A 149 3.49 -33.27 -13.06
N PHE A 150 3.74 -32.17 -12.33
CA PHE A 150 3.75 -30.82 -12.89
C PHE A 150 5.15 -30.21 -12.86
N GLU A 151 5.39 -29.29 -13.77
CA GLU A 151 6.56 -28.44 -13.81
C GLU A 151 6.13 -27.02 -13.41
N SER A 152 6.81 -26.47 -12.40
CA SER A 152 6.66 -25.08 -11.97
C SER A 152 7.85 -24.27 -12.44
N THR A 153 7.56 -23.11 -13.01
CA THR A 153 8.60 -22.20 -13.48
C THR A 153 8.34 -20.79 -13.00
N LEU A 154 9.34 -20.16 -12.39
CA LEU A 154 9.24 -18.77 -11.97
C LEU A 154 9.59 -17.85 -13.14
N ASN A 155 8.73 -16.87 -13.40
CA ASN A 155 8.91 -15.86 -14.42
C ASN A 155 8.93 -14.46 -13.80
N LEU A 156 9.89 -13.65 -14.25
CA LEU A 156 9.95 -12.20 -14.05
C LEU A 156 9.47 -11.51 -15.32
N THR A 157 8.35 -10.80 -15.23
CA THR A 157 7.89 -9.90 -16.28
C THR A 157 8.28 -8.48 -15.93
N ILE A 158 8.97 -7.81 -16.84
CA ILE A 158 9.27 -6.39 -16.77
C ILE A 158 8.43 -5.68 -17.83
N THR A 159 7.54 -4.80 -17.40
CA THR A 159 6.68 -4.02 -18.29
C THR A 159 7.00 -2.54 -18.11
N SER A 160 7.41 -1.88 -19.17
CA SER A 160 7.67 -0.43 -19.15
C SER A 160 6.50 0.36 -19.77
N LYS A 161 6.53 1.70 -19.63
CA LYS A 161 5.48 2.61 -20.08
C LYS A 161 5.12 2.49 -21.57
N ASN A 162 6.06 2.13 -22.42
CA ASN A 162 5.83 1.98 -23.86
C ASN A 162 5.14 0.65 -24.23
N GLY A 163 4.80 -0.19 -23.24
CA GLY A 163 4.20 -1.49 -23.46
C GLY A 163 5.21 -2.60 -23.82
N GLU A 164 6.51 -2.29 -23.92
CA GLU A 164 7.53 -3.33 -24.05
C GLU A 164 7.51 -4.22 -22.83
N MET A 165 7.25 -5.50 -23.09
CA MET A 165 7.25 -6.56 -22.11
C MET A 165 8.46 -7.45 -22.33
N ARG A 166 9.23 -7.67 -21.26
CA ARG A 166 10.36 -8.61 -21.25
C ARG A 166 10.09 -9.67 -20.20
N ILE A 167 10.27 -10.94 -20.57
CA ILE A 167 10.03 -12.07 -19.68
C ILE A 167 11.35 -12.82 -19.48
N TYR A 168 11.70 -13.02 -18.22
CA TYR A 168 12.86 -13.79 -17.80
C TYR A 168 12.41 -15.00 -16.99
N THR A 169 12.86 -16.18 -17.36
CA THR A 169 12.43 -17.43 -16.75
C THR A 169 13.58 -18.02 -15.93
N SER A 170 13.28 -18.49 -14.71
CA SER A 170 14.25 -19.15 -13.83
C SER A 170 13.85 -20.60 -13.57
N SER A 171 14.78 -21.52 -13.81
CA SER A 171 14.68 -22.93 -13.40
C SER A 171 15.28 -23.21 -12.02
N LYS A 172 16.06 -22.28 -11.46
CA LYS A 172 16.76 -22.45 -10.17
C LYS A 172 15.89 -21.99 -8.99
N ILE A 173 15.38 -20.77 -9.08
CA ILE A 173 14.47 -20.20 -8.09
C ILE A 173 13.07 -20.68 -8.43
N LYS A 174 12.42 -21.34 -7.46
CA LYS A 174 11.08 -21.94 -7.63
C LYS A 174 9.99 -21.21 -6.85
N LYS A 175 10.37 -20.35 -5.92
CA LYS A 175 9.46 -19.62 -5.04
C LYS A 175 9.46 -18.12 -5.35
N ILE A 176 8.29 -17.51 -5.33
CA ILE A 176 8.11 -16.07 -5.58
C ILE A 176 8.81 -15.28 -4.49
N TYR A 177 8.68 -15.67 -3.21
CA TYR A 177 9.30 -14.92 -2.11
C TYR A 177 10.84 -14.88 -2.21
N GLU A 178 11.49 -15.98 -2.63
CA GLU A 178 12.93 -16.02 -2.89
C GLU A 178 13.30 -15.13 -4.08
N GLY A 179 12.49 -15.19 -5.14
CA GLY A 179 12.66 -14.36 -6.32
C GLY A 179 12.56 -12.87 -5.98
N MET A 180 11.57 -12.47 -5.18
CA MET A 180 11.38 -11.08 -4.74
C MET A 180 12.56 -10.60 -3.90
N LYS A 181 13.07 -11.47 -3.01
CA LYS A 181 14.27 -11.17 -2.21
C LYS A 181 15.49 -10.90 -3.08
N ILE A 182 15.69 -11.70 -4.12
CA ILE A 182 16.79 -11.51 -5.07
C ILE A 182 16.57 -10.24 -5.89
N LEU A 183 15.36 -10.05 -6.41
CA LEU A 183 14.99 -8.92 -7.26
C LEU A 183 15.22 -7.59 -6.54
N ILE A 184 14.75 -7.45 -5.31
CA ILE A 184 14.95 -6.21 -4.55
C ILE A 184 16.42 -5.94 -4.24
N GLY A 185 17.21 -6.98 -3.99
CA GLY A 185 18.65 -6.88 -3.76
C GLY A 185 19.41 -6.49 -5.02
N VAL A 186 18.97 -6.98 -6.18
CA VAL A 186 19.52 -6.59 -7.49
C VAL A 186 19.22 -5.12 -7.79
N ILE A 187 17.98 -4.68 -7.57
CA ILE A 187 17.56 -3.32 -7.92
C ILE A 187 18.12 -2.30 -6.91
N PHE A 188 18.06 -2.55 -5.61
CA PHE A 188 18.35 -1.55 -4.57
C PHE A 188 19.51 -1.87 -3.63
N GLY A 189 19.93 -3.13 -3.54
CA GLY A 189 20.98 -3.56 -2.61
C GLY A 189 22.34 -2.97 -2.94
N ASN A 190 23.21 -2.89 -1.93
CA ASN A 190 24.61 -2.44 -2.04
C ASN A 190 24.79 -1.01 -2.57
N ARG A 191 23.76 -0.16 -2.56
CA ARG A 191 23.95 1.27 -2.82
C ARG A 191 24.85 1.90 -1.76
N THR A 192 25.76 2.75 -2.18
CA THR A 192 26.72 3.42 -1.28
C THR A 192 26.38 4.89 -1.04
N VAL A 193 25.38 5.42 -1.74
CA VAL A 193 24.92 6.81 -1.63
C VAL A 193 23.43 6.82 -1.28
N ILE A 194 23.02 7.84 -0.51
CA ILE A 194 21.60 8.09 -0.24
C ILE A 194 20.87 8.28 -1.57
N TRP A 195 19.69 7.69 -1.67
CA TRP A 195 18.82 7.77 -2.83
C TRP A 195 17.42 8.15 -2.38
N ASN A 196 16.70 8.87 -3.24
CA ASN A 196 15.46 9.52 -2.87
C ASN A 196 14.27 8.84 -3.54
N VAL A 197 13.19 8.72 -2.77
CA VAL A 197 11.89 8.22 -3.23
C VAL A 197 10.85 9.29 -2.91
N GLY A 198 10.19 9.82 -3.94
CA GLY A 198 9.20 10.88 -3.80
C GLY A 198 7.95 10.43 -3.03
N SER A 199 7.46 9.23 -3.35
CA SER A 199 6.37 8.55 -2.66
C SER A 199 6.61 7.04 -2.65
N MET A 200 6.41 6.41 -1.49
CA MET A 200 6.60 4.98 -1.30
C MET A 200 5.30 4.33 -0.81
N ALA A 201 4.87 3.26 -1.48
CA ALA A 201 3.73 2.46 -1.06
C ALA A 201 4.17 1.03 -0.71
N ILE A 202 3.78 0.52 0.46
CA ILE A 202 4.14 -0.81 0.96
C ILE A 202 2.87 -1.63 1.16
N TRP A 203 2.64 -2.59 0.26
CA TRP A 203 1.46 -3.44 0.15
C TRP A 203 1.89 -4.91 0.22
N ALA A 204 2.73 -5.23 1.21
CA ALA A 204 3.29 -6.54 1.42
C ALA A 204 3.07 -6.94 2.87
N ALA A 205 2.74 -8.21 3.13
CA ALA A 205 2.67 -8.70 4.52
C ALA A 205 4.09 -8.89 5.09
N ASN A 206 5.00 -9.40 4.27
CA ASN A 206 6.42 -9.47 4.57
C ASN A 206 7.16 -8.73 3.47
N LEU A 207 7.63 -7.53 3.76
CA LEU A 207 8.47 -6.82 2.81
C LEU A 207 9.81 -7.54 2.71
N ARG A 208 10.04 -8.17 1.56
CA ARG A 208 11.33 -8.78 1.21
C ARG A 208 12.34 -7.66 1.02
N TRP A 209 12.98 -7.22 2.10
CA TRP A 209 13.76 -5.98 2.10
C TRP A 209 15.27 -6.21 1.96
N ILE A 210 16.03 -5.20 1.61
CA ILE A 210 17.49 -5.32 1.42
C ILE A 210 18.21 -5.41 2.78
N VAL A 211 19.30 -6.20 2.82
CA VAL A 211 20.19 -6.31 4.01
C VAL A 211 21.39 -5.38 3.95
N SER A 212 21.70 -4.83 2.78
CA SER A 212 22.94 -4.12 2.52
C SER A 212 22.74 -2.86 1.68
N GLY A 213 23.62 -1.89 1.93
CA GLY A 213 23.59 -0.59 1.28
C GLY A 213 22.77 0.44 2.06
N VAL A 214 22.77 1.65 1.52
CA VAL A 214 22.09 2.81 2.10
C VAL A 214 20.59 2.72 1.85
N LYS A 215 19.80 2.96 2.90
CA LYS A 215 18.32 2.99 2.85
C LYS A 215 17.83 4.21 2.06
N PRO A 216 16.69 4.13 1.35
CA PRO A 216 16.09 5.26 0.67
C PRO A 216 15.65 6.34 1.66
N LEU A 217 15.78 7.60 1.27
CA LEU A 217 15.12 8.73 1.92
C LEU A 217 13.74 8.89 1.28
N THR A 218 12.69 8.80 2.09
CA THR A 218 11.30 9.06 1.67
C THR A 218 10.54 9.75 2.79
N ARG A 219 9.75 10.77 2.47
CA ARG A 219 8.92 11.47 3.46
C ARG A 219 7.42 11.28 3.22
N ASN A 220 7.04 10.59 2.15
CA ASN A 220 5.66 10.27 1.83
C ASN A 220 5.53 8.75 1.74
N ILE A 221 4.87 8.16 2.74
CA ILE A 221 4.74 6.71 2.85
C ILE A 221 3.26 6.34 2.96
N GLU A 222 2.85 5.35 2.20
CA GLU A 222 1.55 4.69 2.32
C GLU A 222 1.72 3.21 2.65
N ILE A 223 1.19 2.77 3.79
CA ILE A 223 1.18 1.37 4.20
C ILE A 223 -0.24 0.83 4.02
N ARG A 224 -0.43 -0.13 3.12
CA ARG A 224 -1.71 -0.81 2.98
C ARG A 224 -1.65 -2.17 3.66
N GLY A 225 -2.38 -2.28 4.76
CA GLY A 225 -2.64 -3.53 5.46
C GLY A 225 -4.02 -3.46 6.08
N ASP A 226 -4.81 -4.53 5.93
CA ASP A 226 -6.09 -4.64 6.59
C ASP A 226 -5.84 -4.85 8.09
N ASN A 227 -6.06 -3.80 8.89
CA ASN A 227 -6.14 -3.82 10.35
C ASN A 227 -4.82 -4.15 11.10
N TYR A 228 -3.66 -3.94 10.47
CA TYR A 228 -2.37 -3.96 11.16
C TYR A 228 -1.33 -3.15 10.39
N VAL A 229 -0.57 -2.33 11.13
CA VAL A 229 0.49 -1.48 10.57
C VAL A 229 1.72 -1.55 11.47
N ASN A 230 2.85 -2.02 10.92
CA ASN A 230 4.13 -2.00 11.63
C ASN A 230 4.89 -0.70 11.31
N LEU A 231 4.75 0.31 12.17
CA LEU A 231 5.44 1.59 12.01
C LEU A 231 6.93 1.51 12.35
N ASP A 232 7.33 0.74 13.37
CA ASP A 232 8.75 0.54 13.71
C ASP A 232 9.53 -0.12 12.57
N GLY A 233 8.84 -0.97 11.79
CA GLY A 233 9.38 -1.56 10.56
C GLY A 233 9.92 -0.51 9.58
N LEU A 234 9.34 0.70 9.55
CA LEU A 234 9.81 1.78 8.68
C LEU A 234 11.24 2.22 8.99
N ARG A 235 11.72 2.07 10.23
CA ARG A 235 13.11 2.39 10.60
C ARG A 235 14.11 1.42 9.97
N SER A 236 13.68 0.20 9.66
CA SER A 236 14.47 -0.78 8.91
C SER A 236 14.45 -0.50 7.40
N ILE A 237 13.41 0.18 6.91
CA ILE A 237 13.16 0.41 5.49
C ILE A 237 13.77 1.73 5.02
N CYS A 238 13.61 2.80 5.81
CA CYS A 238 13.92 4.17 5.41
C CYS A 238 15.19 4.69 6.09
N HIS A 239 15.85 5.65 5.43
CA HIS A 239 16.95 6.42 6.02
C HIS A 239 16.43 7.23 7.21
N GLU A 240 17.24 7.42 8.26
CA GLU A 240 16.83 8.11 9.49
C GLU A 240 16.33 9.55 9.26
N THR A 241 16.92 10.26 8.28
CA THR A 241 16.50 11.62 7.88
C THR A 241 15.15 11.68 7.17
N SER A 242 14.49 10.53 6.96
CA SER A 242 13.11 10.45 6.50
C SER A 242 12.12 10.96 7.55
N PHE A 243 12.49 10.86 8.83
CA PHE A 243 11.63 11.20 9.96
C PHE A 243 11.90 12.63 10.47
N PRO A 244 10.87 13.40 10.87
CA PRO A 244 9.44 13.08 10.77
C PRO A 244 8.95 13.04 9.30
N LEU A 245 7.97 12.19 9.05
CA LEU A 245 7.36 12.03 7.74
C LEU A 245 6.52 13.27 7.39
N MET A 246 6.52 13.65 6.11
CA MET A 246 5.63 14.68 5.59
C MET A 246 4.21 14.12 5.44
N THR A 247 4.07 12.93 4.84
CA THR A 247 2.79 12.26 4.69
C THR A 247 2.90 10.80 5.13
N LEU A 248 2.00 10.38 6.01
CA LEU A 248 1.84 9.00 6.43
C LEU A 248 0.41 8.53 6.16
N GLY A 249 0.27 7.62 5.20
CA GLY A 249 -0.98 6.94 4.89
C GLY A 249 -1.02 5.53 5.43
N PHE A 250 -2.11 5.13 6.07
CA PHE A 250 -2.26 3.76 6.58
C PHE A 250 -3.72 3.32 6.73
N GLY A 251 -3.93 2.00 6.71
CA GLY A 251 -5.21 1.40 7.06
C GLY A 251 -5.55 1.67 8.53
N MET A 252 -6.83 1.88 8.84
CA MET A 252 -7.26 2.19 10.22
C MET A 252 -6.73 1.18 11.25
N ASP A 253 -6.02 1.68 12.26
CA ASP A 253 -5.56 0.91 13.41
C ASP A 253 -5.46 1.83 14.64
N GLN A 254 -6.39 1.67 15.58
CA GLN A 254 -6.44 2.49 16.79
C GLN A 254 -5.22 2.29 17.70
N ARG A 255 -4.52 1.15 17.61
CA ARG A 255 -3.43 0.80 18.53
C ARG A 255 -2.14 1.59 18.28
N ILE A 256 -2.07 2.35 17.19
CA ILE A 256 -0.87 3.08 16.77
C ILE A 256 -1.06 4.60 16.75
N LEU A 257 -2.20 5.12 17.22
CA LEU A 257 -2.49 6.55 17.15
C LEU A 257 -1.60 7.40 18.05
N ASP A 258 -1.07 6.83 19.13
CA ASP A 258 -0.10 7.45 20.03
C ASP A 258 1.36 7.17 19.64
N HIS A 259 1.58 6.42 18.56
CA HIS A 259 2.92 6.05 18.11
C HIS A 259 3.71 7.28 17.63
N GLU A 260 4.99 7.37 17.98
CA GLU A 260 5.87 8.51 17.69
C GLU A 260 5.85 8.95 16.21
N ILE A 261 5.90 7.98 15.29
CA ILE A 261 5.86 8.24 13.84
C ILE A 261 4.51 8.86 13.41
N VAL A 262 3.39 8.50 14.03
CA VAL A 262 2.06 9.05 13.73
C VAL A 262 1.93 10.46 14.28
N VAL A 263 2.23 10.65 15.56
CA VAL A 263 2.05 11.95 16.22
C VAL A 263 2.95 13.05 15.64
N ASN A 264 4.12 12.68 15.09
CA ASN A 264 5.05 13.62 14.49
C ASN A 264 4.90 13.80 12.98
N ALA A 265 4.06 13.03 12.29
CA ALA A 265 3.85 13.20 10.85
C ALA A 265 3.12 14.52 10.55
N GLU A 266 3.51 15.24 9.50
CA GLU A 266 2.84 16.50 9.16
C GLU A 266 1.39 16.27 8.70
N HIS A 267 1.20 15.32 7.77
CA HIS A 267 -0.09 14.94 7.20
C HIS A 267 -0.38 13.47 7.46
N LEU A 268 -1.55 13.17 8.02
CA LEU A 268 -2.05 11.79 8.16
C LEU A 268 -3.10 11.48 7.10
N ILE A 269 -3.06 10.26 6.57
CA ILE A 269 -4.07 9.73 5.68
C ILE A 269 -4.56 8.39 6.23
N PHE A 270 -5.84 8.30 6.55
CA PHE A 270 -6.45 7.09 7.04
C PHE A 270 -7.35 6.44 5.99
N TYR A 271 -7.15 5.15 5.74
CA TYR A 271 -7.99 4.34 4.86
C TYR A 271 -8.86 3.41 5.70
N SER A 272 -10.18 3.63 5.71
CA SER A 272 -11.09 2.87 6.56
C SER A 272 -11.77 1.68 5.89
N ALA A 273 -12.06 0.67 6.70
CA ALA A 273 -13.13 -0.29 6.51
C ALA A 273 -14.24 0.02 7.52
N PHE A 274 -15.50 0.00 7.09
CA PHE A 274 -16.68 0.48 7.83
C PHE A 274 -16.87 -0.05 9.27
N GLU A 275 -16.21 -1.16 9.63
CA GLU A 275 -16.40 -1.88 10.89
C GLU A 275 -15.64 -1.31 12.10
N MET A 276 -14.84 -0.23 11.93
CA MET A 276 -13.92 0.25 12.97
C MET A 276 -14.35 1.53 13.71
N PHE A 277 -15.52 2.08 13.40
CA PHE A 277 -15.97 3.36 13.97
C PHE A 277 -16.71 3.16 15.30
N ASN A 278 -16.02 3.38 16.40
CA ASN A 278 -16.58 3.30 17.76
C ASN A 278 -16.21 4.52 18.62
N ILE A 279 -16.82 4.63 19.80
CA ILE A 279 -16.64 5.77 20.73
C ILE A 279 -15.19 5.88 21.25
N ASP A 280 -14.52 4.76 21.50
CA ASP A 280 -13.12 4.78 21.97
C ASP A 280 -12.20 5.36 20.90
N PHE A 281 -12.35 4.91 19.66
CA PHE A 281 -11.63 5.45 18.51
C PHE A 281 -11.87 6.95 18.34
N MET A 282 -13.13 7.40 18.45
CA MET A 282 -13.48 8.82 18.42
C MET A 282 -12.73 9.63 19.49
N ASN A 283 -12.68 9.12 20.72
CA ASN A 283 -11.96 9.76 21.82
C ASN A 283 -10.44 9.76 21.63
N GLN A 284 -9.88 8.81 20.87
CA GLN A 284 -8.45 8.83 20.53
C GLN A 284 -8.16 9.83 19.41
N LEU A 285 -9.01 9.93 18.39
CA LEU A 285 -8.87 10.90 17.32
C LEU A 285 -8.85 12.34 17.84
N THR A 286 -9.67 12.67 18.85
CA THR A 286 -9.67 14.02 19.45
C THR A 286 -8.38 14.38 20.18
N LYS A 287 -7.53 13.40 20.49
CA LYS A 287 -6.21 13.60 21.13
C LYS A 287 -5.07 13.70 20.13
N LEU A 288 -5.30 13.40 18.85
CA LEU A 288 -4.27 13.51 17.82
C LEU A 288 -3.75 14.95 17.73
N PRO A 289 -2.43 15.17 17.72
CA PRO A 289 -1.84 16.51 17.58
C PRO A 289 -1.80 16.99 16.13
N ASN A 290 -1.99 16.09 15.16
CA ASN A 290 -1.83 16.38 13.73
C ASN A 290 -2.92 17.35 13.25
N LEU A 291 -2.48 18.52 12.75
CA LEU A 291 -3.39 19.55 12.24
C LEU A 291 -4.03 19.16 10.91
N LYS A 292 -3.36 18.33 10.10
CA LYS A 292 -3.81 17.95 8.77
C LYS A 292 -4.04 16.44 8.69
N VAL A 293 -5.31 16.07 8.60
CA VAL A 293 -5.74 14.66 8.54
C VAL A 293 -6.69 14.48 7.37
N LYS A 294 -6.53 13.39 6.62
CA LYS A 294 -7.47 12.95 5.61
C LYS A 294 -8.00 11.58 5.96
N MET A 295 -9.31 11.40 5.99
CA MET A 295 -9.93 10.10 6.25
C MET A 295 -10.78 9.67 5.06
N PHE A 296 -10.68 8.41 4.68
CA PHE A 296 -11.42 7.83 3.57
C PHE A 296 -12.48 6.84 4.06
N ARG A 297 -13.66 6.85 3.41
CA ARG A 297 -14.77 5.92 3.65
C ARG A 297 -15.35 6.03 5.07
N ILE A 298 -15.78 7.24 5.41
CA ILE A 298 -16.33 7.57 6.73
C ILE A 298 -17.87 7.55 6.66
N PRO A 299 -18.57 6.93 7.63
CA PRO A 299 -20.02 7.04 7.77
C PRO A 299 -20.46 8.47 8.08
N LYS A 300 -21.65 8.86 7.60
CA LYS A 300 -22.25 10.18 7.87
C LYS A 300 -22.38 10.46 9.37
N ASP A 301 -22.90 9.49 10.13
CA ASP A 301 -23.15 9.63 11.58
C ASP A 301 -21.84 9.82 12.37
N PHE A 302 -20.78 9.12 11.98
CA PHE A 302 -19.46 9.27 12.61
C PHE A 302 -18.91 10.68 12.46
N LEU A 303 -19.09 11.28 11.29
CA LEU A 303 -18.64 12.66 11.05
C LEU A 303 -19.48 13.66 11.85
N ALA A 304 -20.79 13.42 11.98
CA ALA A 304 -21.67 14.22 12.83
C ALA A 304 -21.21 14.20 14.30
N ASP A 305 -20.97 13.02 14.86
CA ASP A 305 -20.45 12.86 16.21
C ASP A 305 -19.09 13.58 16.40
N LEU A 306 -18.24 13.58 15.37
CA LEU A 306 -16.94 14.25 15.41
C LEU A 306 -17.08 15.77 15.40
N MET A 307 -18.02 16.30 14.63
CA MET A 307 -18.34 17.72 14.62
C MET A 307 -18.86 18.16 15.99
N ASP A 308 -19.77 17.42 16.60
CA ASP A 308 -20.28 17.71 17.95
C ASP A 308 -19.16 17.69 18.99
N LEU A 309 -18.24 16.73 18.91
CA LEU A 309 -17.07 16.68 19.79
C LEU A 309 -16.16 17.90 19.63
N TRP A 310 -15.96 18.37 18.40
CA TRP A 310 -15.14 19.57 18.14
C TRP A 310 -15.83 20.84 18.66
N LEU A 311 -17.15 20.98 18.43
CA LEU A 311 -17.92 22.11 18.95
C LEU A 311 -17.91 22.16 20.49
N LYS A 312 -17.98 20.99 21.14
CA LYS A 312 -17.98 20.89 22.61
C LYS A 312 -16.59 21.11 23.23
N ASN A 313 -15.56 20.47 22.68
CA ASN A 313 -14.24 20.41 23.33
C ASN A 313 -13.24 21.42 22.73
N GLY A 314 -13.54 21.98 21.57
CA GLY A 314 -12.62 22.78 20.78
C GLY A 314 -11.55 21.96 20.06
N ARG A 315 -10.82 22.65 19.19
CA ARG A 315 -9.60 22.17 18.52
C ARG A 315 -8.63 23.33 18.30
N PRO A 316 -7.33 23.09 18.13
CA PRO A 316 -6.35 24.15 17.85
C PRO A 316 -6.65 24.88 16.54
N ILE A 317 -6.47 26.20 16.52
CA ILE A 317 -6.55 27.04 15.32
C ILE A 317 -5.53 26.54 14.29
N GLY A 318 -5.94 26.48 13.02
CA GLY A 318 -5.15 25.93 11.92
C GLY A 318 -5.34 24.43 11.69
N THR A 319 -6.16 23.75 12.50
CA THR A 319 -6.58 22.37 12.24
C THR A 319 -7.43 22.33 10.97
N SER A 320 -7.10 21.44 10.03
CA SER A 320 -7.77 21.25 8.74
C SER A 320 -7.88 19.76 8.42
N TRP A 321 -9.03 19.16 8.72
CA TRP A 321 -9.30 17.76 8.43
C TRP A 321 -10.21 17.62 7.21
N SER A 322 -9.98 16.57 6.41
CA SER A 322 -10.79 16.26 5.23
C SER A 322 -11.27 14.82 5.25
N PHE A 323 -12.48 14.58 4.76
CA PHE A 323 -13.18 13.31 4.87
C PHE A 323 -13.79 12.95 3.53
N GLU A 324 -13.61 11.71 3.07
CA GLU A 324 -14.44 11.12 2.02
C GLU A 324 -15.57 10.33 2.68
N VAL A 325 -16.78 10.86 2.55
CA VAL A 325 -18.01 10.35 3.18
C VAL A 325 -18.83 9.63 2.13
N GLU A 326 -19.18 8.37 2.37
CA GLU A 326 -19.97 7.57 1.44
C GLU A 326 -21.48 7.76 1.69
N GLY A 327 -22.27 7.76 0.61
CA GLY A 327 -23.72 7.84 0.64
C GLY A 327 -24.36 7.17 -0.58
N LEU A 328 -25.68 6.95 -0.53
CA LEU A 328 -26.43 6.47 -1.69
C LEU A 328 -26.56 7.58 -2.74
N VAL A 329 -26.59 7.21 -4.02
CA VAL A 329 -26.80 8.16 -5.13
C VAL A 329 -28.09 8.96 -4.91
N GLY A 330 -28.00 10.29 -5.05
CA GLY A 330 -29.13 11.21 -4.92
C GLY A 330 -29.46 11.60 -3.48
N GLU A 331 -28.79 11.04 -2.47
CA GLU A 331 -28.84 11.58 -1.12
C GLU A 331 -27.89 12.77 -1.02
N GLU A 332 -28.41 13.94 -0.60
CA GLU A 332 -27.51 14.97 -0.10
C GLU A 332 -26.70 14.41 1.08
N PRO A 333 -25.41 14.73 1.15
CA PRO A 333 -24.49 14.07 2.07
C PRO A 333 -24.79 14.40 3.54
N PHE A 334 -25.45 15.53 3.80
CA PHE A 334 -25.61 16.09 5.14
C PHE A 334 -27.00 16.67 5.36
N GLY A 335 -28.00 15.83 5.66
CA GLY A 335 -29.15 16.30 6.47
C GLY A 335 -28.70 16.90 7.81
N TYR A 336 -27.53 16.49 8.31
CA TYR A 336 -26.96 16.97 9.57
C TYR A 336 -26.49 18.44 9.53
N ILE A 337 -26.07 18.97 8.38
CA ILE A 337 -25.76 20.42 8.28
C ILE A 337 -27.03 21.24 8.50
N ASP A 338 -28.18 20.79 8.01
CA ASP A 338 -29.46 21.46 8.27
C ASP A 338 -29.90 21.34 9.74
N ILE A 339 -29.52 20.27 10.44
CA ILE A 339 -29.68 20.14 11.88
C ILE A 339 -28.82 21.19 12.60
N LEU A 340 -27.55 21.32 12.24
CA LEU A 340 -26.65 22.33 12.82
C LEU A 340 -27.10 23.75 12.56
N LYS A 341 -27.64 24.04 11.36
CA LYS A 341 -28.23 25.36 11.05
C LYS A 341 -29.35 25.76 12.00
N ARG A 342 -30.08 24.78 12.56
CA ARG A 342 -31.22 25.02 13.48
C ARG A 342 -30.81 25.07 14.94
N ASN A 343 -29.75 24.35 15.31
CA ASN A 343 -29.46 24.01 16.71
C ASN A 343 -28.13 24.57 17.24
N ALA A 344 -27.28 25.15 16.40
CA ALA A 344 -25.96 25.66 16.79
C ALA A 344 -25.85 27.19 16.64
N ASP A 345 -24.83 27.78 17.27
CA ASP A 345 -24.49 29.20 17.11
C ASP A 345 -23.84 29.46 15.74
N VAL A 346 -24.69 29.54 14.72
CA VAL A 346 -24.29 29.79 13.32
C VAL A 346 -23.84 31.24 13.16
N ILE A 347 -22.62 31.42 12.65
CA ILE A 347 -22.06 32.74 12.29
C ILE A 347 -22.40 33.07 10.85
N GLU A 348 -22.16 32.12 9.95
CA GLU A 348 -22.36 32.26 8.50
C GLU A 348 -22.76 30.90 7.93
N SER A 349 -23.62 30.91 6.92
CA SER A 349 -23.96 29.70 6.19
C SER A 349 -24.20 30.04 4.73
N ASP A 350 -23.68 29.17 3.85
CA ASP A 350 -24.02 29.16 2.43
C ASP A 350 -24.61 27.79 2.05
N ARG A 351 -24.73 27.53 0.73
CA ARG A 351 -25.28 26.27 0.21
C ARG A 351 -24.39 25.05 0.46
N ARG A 352 -23.07 25.21 0.51
CA ARG A 352 -22.05 24.14 0.59
C ARG A 352 -21.09 24.29 1.77
N SER A 353 -21.33 25.26 2.65
CA SER A 353 -20.51 25.56 3.80
C SER A 353 -21.30 26.16 4.95
N ILE A 354 -20.78 25.97 6.16
CA ILE A 354 -21.30 26.54 7.40
C ILE A 354 -20.15 26.91 8.32
N LYS A 355 -20.29 28.04 9.01
CA LYS A 355 -19.36 28.51 10.05
C LYS A 355 -20.10 28.60 11.38
N LEU A 356 -19.56 27.90 12.37
CA LEU A 356 -20.12 27.77 13.71
C LEU A 356 -19.16 28.37 14.73
N SER A 357 -19.67 29.07 15.74
CA SER A 357 -18.84 29.51 16.86
C SER A 357 -18.37 28.29 17.67
N MET A 358 -17.06 28.22 17.93
CA MET A 358 -16.46 27.18 18.78
C MET A 358 -15.90 27.81 20.07
N GLY A 359 -16.59 28.85 20.55
CA GLY A 359 -16.16 29.71 21.65
C GLY A 359 -15.77 31.14 21.21
N PRO A 360 -15.12 31.91 22.09
CA PRO A 360 -14.88 33.34 21.87
C PRO A 360 -13.82 33.64 20.81
N SER A 361 -12.87 32.72 20.58
CA SER A 361 -11.67 32.98 19.76
C SER A 361 -11.55 32.14 18.49
N SER A 362 -12.45 31.18 18.27
CA SER A 362 -12.35 30.22 17.18
C SER A 362 -13.69 29.92 16.52
N ILE A 363 -13.60 29.57 15.24
CA ILE A 363 -14.73 29.22 14.36
C ILE A 363 -14.46 27.84 13.77
N LEU A 364 -15.48 26.98 13.79
CA LEU A 364 -15.48 25.75 12.99
C LEU A 364 -16.11 26.04 11.63
N SER A 365 -15.30 25.97 10.57
CA SER A 365 -15.72 26.08 9.17
C SER A 365 -15.84 24.69 8.57
N VAL A 366 -17.02 24.36 8.05
CA VAL A 366 -17.28 23.08 7.40
C VAL A 366 -17.72 23.34 5.97
N SER A 367 -17.08 22.70 5.00
CA SER A 367 -17.39 22.85 3.58
C SER A 367 -17.38 21.49 2.86
N TYR A 368 -18.14 21.37 1.77
CA TYR A 368 -18.15 20.14 0.96
C TYR A 368 -18.22 20.39 -0.54
N GLY A 369 -17.56 19.52 -1.30
CA GLY A 369 -17.49 19.58 -2.76
C GLY A 369 -18.61 18.81 -3.46
N ASP A 370 -18.54 18.73 -4.79
CA ASP A 370 -19.46 17.90 -5.60
C ASP A 370 -19.25 16.39 -5.34
N PRO A 371 -20.32 15.58 -5.44
CA PRO A 371 -20.22 14.14 -5.30
C PRO A 371 -19.38 13.56 -6.43
N ARG A 372 -18.68 12.48 -6.12
CA ARG A 372 -17.96 11.65 -7.10
C ARG A 372 -18.63 10.28 -7.16
N LEU A 373 -19.02 9.87 -8.36
CA LEU A 373 -19.53 8.52 -8.59
C LEU A 373 -18.42 7.50 -8.37
N ARG A 374 -18.69 6.45 -7.58
CA ARG A 374 -17.82 5.29 -7.48
C ARG A 374 -18.28 4.17 -8.41
N GLY A 375 -17.37 3.70 -9.25
CA GLY A 375 -17.61 2.66 -10.26
C GLY A 375 -17.62 1.23 -9.71
N ILE A 376 -18.42 0.92 -8.68
CA ILE A 376 -18.74 -0.47 -8.34
C ILE A 376 -20.13 -0.79 -8.91
N PRO A 377 -20.26 -1.65 -9.96
CA PRO A 377 -21.50 -1.84 -10.71
C PRO A 377 -22.72 -2.33 -9.90
N ILE A 378 -22.51 -2.79 -8.67
CA ILE A 378 -23.52 -3.49 -7.86
C ILE A 378 -24.19 -2.53 -6.86
N PHE A 379 -23.52 -1.44 -6.46
CA PHE A 379 -24.04 -0.44 -5.54
C PHE A 379 -23.79 0.96 -6.13
N GLN A 380 -24.85 1.66 -6.53
CA GLN A 380 -24.78 3.05 -6.98
C GLN A 380 -24.44 3.96 -5.79
N LEU A 381 -23.16 4.08 -5.47
CA LEU A 381 -22.63 4.87 -4.37
C LEU A 381 -21.97 6.16 -4.86
N GLU A 382 -22.23 7.25 -4.13
CA GLU A 382 -21.53 8.52 -4.26
C GLU A 382 -20.61 8.74 -3.06
N SER A 383 -19.49 9.41 -3.30
CA SER A 383 -18.65 9.90 -2.21
C SER A 383 -18.49 11.42 -2.27
N TRP A 384 -18.54 12.02 -1.08
CA TRP A 384 -18.47 13.46 -0.89
C TRP A 384 -17.20 13.81 -0.16
N THR A 385 -16.49 14.84 -0.64
CA THR A 385 -15.34 15.38 0.10
C THR A 385 -15.81 16.50 1.01
N VAL A 386 -15.70 16.28 2.31
CA VAL A 386 -16.00 17.27 3.36
C VAL A 386 -14.69 17.76 3.95
N ARG A 387 -14.63 19.04 4.29
CA ARG A 387 -13.49 19.64 5.00
C ARG A 387 -13.99 20.36 6.25
N MET A 388 -13.32 20.13 7.36
CA MET A 388 -13.52 20.82 8.64
C MET A 388 -12.24 21.60 8.98
N GLU A 389 -12.35 22.91 9.13
CA GLU A 389 -11.25 23.82 9.41
C GLU A 389 -11.55 24.64 10.67
N VAL A 390 -10.55 24.77 11.54
CA VAL A 390 -10.63 25.63 12.72
C VAL A 390 -9.92 26.94 12.43
N LEU A 391 -10.70 28.00 12.34
CA LEU A 391 -10.24 29.34 11.98
C LEU A 391 -10.21 30.23 13.23
N GLN A 392 -9.36 31.27 13.19
CA GLN A 392 -9.42 32.35 14.16
C GLN A 392 -10.67 33.20 13.90
N ARG A 393 -11.36 33.59 14.98
CA ARG A 393 -12.55 34.44 14.89
C ARG A 393 -12.23 35.87 14.47
#